data_AF-A0A0V1PQ40-F1
#
_entry.id   AF-A0A0V1PQ40-F1
#
_cell.length_a   1.000
_cell.length_b   1.000
_cell.length_c   1.000
_cell.angle_alpha   90.00
_cell.angle_beta   90.00
_cell.angle_gamma   90.00
#
_symmetry.space_group_name_H-M   'P 1'
#
loop_
_entity.id
_entity.type
_entity.pdbx_description
1 polymer ?
#
loop_
_entity_poly.entity_id
_entity_poly.type
_entity_poly.pdbx_seq_one_letter_code
_entity_poly.pdbx_strand_id
1 'polypeptide(L)'
;MKLSLANLFSLLIISIGITKVNAKHDSVKAAPYSRSGLSGRTLSACSLVVGVTATFCDQSSPYARMCYCVDPNALATIAGCYHLANRVSQETVEGLSESCAELKRTITLDDFEAAYKNYTSLAKETSDIKNFNATIPVDVPVKLNSSSVKLYIDAYDQFLGNYDDSLYYGSGVLGYWALVFLIVTVVNWTKIISPG
;
A
#
# COMPACT_ATOMS: atom_id res chain seq x y z
N MET A 1 60.38 -1.98 -5.04
CA MET A 1 59.54 -3.11 -5.47
C MET A 1 58.61 -2.61 -6.57
N LYS A 2 58.91 -2.87 -7.84
CA LYS A 2 58.13 -2.36 -8.99
C LYS A 2 56.97 -3.32 -9.27
N LEU A 3 55.78 -2.99 -8.77
CA LEU A 3 54.55 -3.66 -9.22
C LEU A 3 54.23 -3.13 -10.62
N SER A 4 54.19 -4.02 -11.63
CA SER A 4 53.81 -3.68 -13.00
C SER A 4 52.34 -3.25 -13.05
N LEU A 5 52.00 -2.30 -13.93
CA LEU A 5 50.63 -1.82 -14.19
C LEU A 5 49.65 -2.98 -14.51
N ALA A 6 50.17 -4.09 -15.07
CA ALA A 6 49.42 -5.32 -15.33
C ALA A 6 49.04 -6.10 -14.04
N ASN A 7 49.87 -6.03 -12.99
CA ASN A 7 49.57 -6.65 -11.69
C ASN A 7 48.51 -5.85 -10.94
N LEU A 8 48.37 -4.56 -11.25
CA LEU A 8 47.40 -3.66 -10.65
C LEU A 8 46.01 -3.81 -11.29
N PHE A 9 45.95 -4.06 -12.60
CA PHE A 9 44.73 -4.51 -13.29
C PHE A 9 44.29 -5.91 -12.83
N SER A 10 45.23 -6.81 -12.54
CA SER A 10 44.91 -8.14 -12.01
C SER A 10 44.34 -8.08 -10.59
N LEU A 11 44.79 -7.13 -9.75
CA LEU A 11 44.20 -6.85 -8.44
C LEU A 11 42.84 -6.15 -8.55
N LEU A 12 42.62 -5.30 -9.55
CA LEU A 12 41.31 -4.70 -9.86
C LEU A 12 40.25 -5.77 -10.17
N ILE A 13 40.61 -6.85 -10.86
CA ILE A 13 39.70 -7.97 -11.13
C ILE A 13 39.45 -8.83 -9.87
N ILE A 14 40.34 -8.78 -8.87
CA ILE A 14 40.17 -9.53 -7.60
C ILE A 14 39.36 -8.71 -6.58
N SER A 15 39.43 -7.38 -6.59
CA SER A 15 38.60 -6.50 -5.75
C SER A 15 37.22 -6.20 -6.34
N ILE A 16 37.11 -6.16 -7.68
CA ILE A 16 35.83 -6.14 -8.42
C ILE A 16 35.34 -7.57 -8.71
N GLY A 17 36.18 -8.56 -8.40
CA GLY A 17 35.83 -9.95 -8.23
C GLY A 17 34.95 -10.09 -7.00
N ILE A 18 33.73 -9.58 -7.12
CA ILE A 18 32.53 -10.20 -6.59
C ILE A 18 32.79 -11.69 -6.77
N THR A 19 33.24 -12.37 -5.70
CA THR A 19 32.87 -13.78 -5.52
C THR A 19 31.41 -13.77 -5.90
N LYS A 20 31.04 -14.55 -6.92
CA LYS A 20 29.64 -14.85 -7.16
C LYS A 20 29.13 -15.34 -5.81
N VAL A 21 28.59 -14.41 -5.02
CA VAL A 21 27.65 -14.73 -3.98
C VAL A 21 26.57 -15.32 -4.83
N ASN A 22 26.56 -16.65 -4.90
CA ASN A 22 25.42 -17.41 -5.33
C ASN A 22 24.35 -17.20 -4.25
N ALA A 23 24.00 -15.94 -3.99
CA ALA A 23 22.66 -15.58 -3.67
C ALA A 23 21.92 -15.94 -4.94
N LYS A 24 21.38 -17.16 -4.95
CA LYS A 24 20.18 -17.48 -5.70
C LYS A 24 19.11 -16.53 -5.14
N HIS A 25 19.19 -15.26 -5.55
CA HIS A 25 18.14 -14.31 -5.34
C HIS A 25 17.16 -14.67 -6.44
N ASP A 26 16.28 -15.63 -6.14
CA ASP A 26 15.02 -15.72 -6.86
C ASP A 26 14.45 -14.31 -6.75
N SER A 27 14.58 -13.52 -7.81
CA SER A 27 14.10 -12.15 -7.88
C SER A 27 12.58 -12.25 -7.96
N VAL A 28 11.97 -12.52 -6.81
CA VAL A 28 10.61 -12.11 -6.54
C VAL A 28 10.63 -10.63 -6.83
N LYS A 29 10.14 -10.25 -8.01
CA LYS A 29 9.92 -8.84 -8.36
C LYS A 29 9.01 -8.33 -7.25
N ALA A 30 9.60 -7.62 -6.29
CA ALA A 30 8.82 -6.90 -5.31
C ALA A 30 7.86 -6.02 -6.11
N ALA A 31 6.58 -6.02 -5.73
CA ALA A 31 5.62 -5.13 -6.34
C ALA A 31 6.20 -3.70 -6.29
N PRO A 32 6.09 -2.91 -7.37
CA PRO A 32 6.58 -1.55 -7.37
C PRO A 32 5.96 -0.81 -6.18
N TYR A 33 6.80 -0.14 -5.39
CA TYR A 33 6.31 0.67 -4.29
C TYR A 33 5.51 1.84 -4.85
N SER A 34 4.24 1.92 -4.45
CA SER A 34 3.39 3.10 -4.63
C SER A 34 3.19 3.73 -3.27
N ARG A 35 3.46 5.04 -3.16
CA ARG A 35 3.16 5.80 -1.94
C ARG A 35 1.68 5.65 -1.61
N SER A 36 1.37 5.34 -0.36
CA SER A 36 -0.01 5.29 0.09
C SER A 36 -0.54 6.72 0.21
N GLY A 37 -1.10 7.26 -0.88
CA GLY A 37 -1.78 8.56 -0.87
C GLY A 37 -3.03 8.56 0.02
N LEU A 38 -3.69 9.71 0.13
CA LEU A 38 -4.92 9.85 0.93
C LEU A 38 -5.97 8.79 0.52
N SER A 39 -6.13 8.55 -0.78
CA SER A 39 -7.06 7.54 -1.32
C SER A 39 -6.71 6.14 -0.84
N GLY A 40 -5.44 5.72 -0.92
CA GLY A 40 -5.00 4.39 -0.50
C GLY A 40 -5.14 4.16 1.01
N ARG A 41 -4.85 5.17 1.83
CA ARG A 41 -5.03 5.10 3.29
C ARG A 41 -6.50 5.01 3.67
N THR A 42 -7.34 5.83 3.04
CA THR A 42 -8.80 5.83 3.26
C THR A 42 -9.41 4.50 2.86
N LEU A 43 -9.06 3.99 1.67
CA LEU A 43 -9.51 2.68 1.18
C LEU A 43 -9.12 1.56 2.14
N SER A 44 -7.86 1.54 2.59
CA SER A 44 -7.36 0.48 3.47
C SER A 44 -8.05 0.51 4.84
N ALA A 45 -8.17 1.70 5.44
CA ALA A 45 -8.86 1.88 6.72
C ALA A 45 -10.34 1.49 6.64
N CYS A 46 -11.04 1.98 5.60
CA CYS A 46 -12.45 1.71 5.41
C CYS A 46 -12.71 0.24 5.05
N SER A 47 -11.89 -0.37 4.21
CA SER A 47 -12.00 -1.80 3.90
C SER A 47 -11.81 -2.65 5.14
N LEU A 48 -10.86 -2.28 6.02
CA LEU A 48 -10.64 -3.03 7.25
C LEU A 48 -11.80 -2.88 8.24
N VAL A 49 -12.24 -1.64 8.54
CA VAL A 49 -13.34 -1.43 9.50
C VAL A 49 -14.62 -2.11 9.02
N VAL A 50 -14.89 -2.08 7.70
CA VAL A 50 -16.02 -2.80 7.12
C VAL A 50 -15.83 -4.31 7.25
N GLY A 51 -14.66 -4.84 6.88
CA GLY A 51 -14.39 -6.28 6.93
C GLY A 51 -14.38 -6.90 8.33
N VAL A 52 -14.04 -6.13 9.37
CA VAL A 52 -14.18 -6.60 10.77
C VAL A 52 -15.61 -6.45 11.30
N THR A 53 -16.42 -5.59 10.68
CA THR A 53 -17.81 -5.36 11.09
C THR A 53 -18.74 -6.37 10.45
N ALA A 54 -18.63 -6.60 9.13
CA ALA A 54 -19.50 -7.51 8.39
C ALA A 54 -18.81 -8.05 7.12
N THR A 55 -19.25 -9.24 6.69
CA THR A 55 -18.85 -9.84 5.42
C THR A 55 -19.96 -9.60 4.39
N PHE A 56 -19.60 -9.20 3.17
CA PHE A 56 -20.56 -8.99 2.06
C PHE A 56 -20.37 -9.97 0.90
N CYS A 57 -19.17 -10.54 0.76
CA CYS A 57 -18.85 -11.54 -0.25
C CYS A 57 -18.31 -12.79 0.42
N ASP A 58 -18.56 -13.95 -0.18
CA ASP A 58 -17.93 -15.21 0.23
C ASP A 58 -16.40 -15.09 0.19
N GLN A 59 -15.72 -15.51 1.26
CA GLN A 59 -14.25 -15.46 1.35
C GLN A 59 -13.55 -16.36 0.33
N SER A 60 -14.25 -17.38 -0.18
CA SER A 60 -13.76 -18.23 -1.27
C SER A 60 -13.87 -17.56 -2.65
N SER A 61 -14.60 -16.44 -2.75
CA SER A 61 -14.75 -15.70 -4.00
C SER A 61 -13.43 -15.03 -4.42
N PRO A 62 -13.08 -15.02 -5.71
CA PRO A 62 -11.93 -14.26 -6.21
C PRO A 62 -12.05 -12.75 -5.95
N TYR A 63 -13.26 -12.26 -5.66
CA TYR A 63 -13.54 -10.84 -5.44
C TYR A 63 -13.75 -10.49 -3.95
N ALA A 64 -13.45 -11.40 -3.02
CA ALA A 64 -13.68 -11.18 -1.59
C ALA A 64 -13.06 -9.87 -1.06
N ARG A 65 -11.88 -9.49 -1.57
CA ARG A 65 -11.16 -8.26 -1.19
C ARG A 65 -11.65 -7.00 -1.88
N MET A 66 -12.43 -7.15 -2.96
CA MET A 66 -12.95 -6.08 -3.80
C MET A 66 -14.48 -6.13 -3.83
N CYS A 67 -15.10 -6.60 -2.73
CA CYS A 67 -16.53 -6.85 -2.70
C CYS A 67 -17.35 -5.58 -2.96
N TYR A 68 -16.85 -4.42 -2.54
CA TYR A 68 -17.43 -3.11 -2.84
C TYR A 68 -17.49 -2.77 -4.34
N CYS A 69 -16.75 -3.47 -5.20
CA CYS A 69 -16.83 -3.31 -6.65
C CYS A 69 -18.01 -4.08 -7.28
N VAL A 70 -18.56 -5.07 -6.57
CA VAL A 70 -19.56 -6.01 -7.12
C VAL A 70 -20.86 -6.03 -6.33
N ASP A 71 -20.80 -5.81 -5.02
CA ASP A 71 -21.95 -5.81 -4.13
C ASP A 71 -22.34 -4.36 -3.76
N PRO A 72 -23.59 -3.94 -4.03
CA PRO A 72 -24.03 -2.57 -3.77
C PRO A 72 -24.14 -2.24 -2.28
N ASN A 73 -24.35 -3.23 -1.41
CA ASN A 73 -24.43 -3.01 0.04
C ASN A 73 -23.04 -2.82 0.65
N ALA A 74 -22.04 -3.54 0.13
CA ALA A 74 -20.63 -3.34 0.44
C ALA A 74 -20.19 -1.94 0.00
N LEU A 75 -20.53 -1.52 -1.22
CA LEU A 75 -20.23 -0.16 -1.71
C LEU A 75 -20.89 0.91 -0.85
N ALA A 76 -22.18 0.73 -0.51
CA ALA A 76 -22.89 1.65 0.38
C ALA A 76 -22.21 1.76 1.74
N THR A 77 -21.79 0.64 2.33
CA THR A 77 -21.12 0.62 3.63
C THR A 77 -19.74 1.30 3.58
N ILE A 78 -18.97 1.08 2.50
CA ILE A 78 -17.71 1.80 2.25
C ILE A 78 -17.95 3.30 2.07
N ALA A 79 -18.99 3.68 1.33
CA ALA A 79 -19.38 5.08 1.18
C ALA A 79 -19.70 5.72 2.54
N GLY A 80 -20.49 5.03 3.37
CA GLY A 80 -20.73 5.43 4.75
C GLY A 80 -19.44 5.69 5.54
N CYS A 81 -18.43 4.82 5.41
CA CYS A 81 -17.12 5.01 6.06
C CYS A 81 -16.41 6.29 5.57
N TYR A 82 -16.37 6.54 4.27
CA TYR A 82 -15.68 7.71 3.72
C TYR A 82 -16.34 9.01 4.18
N HIS A 83 -17.67 9.06 4.23
CA HIS A 83 -18.41 10.22 4.75
C HIS A 83 -18.17 10.42 6.25
N LEU A 84 -18.20 9.35 7.05
CA LEU A 84 -17.88 9.42 8.48
C LEU A 84 -16.45 9.90 8.75
N ALA A 85 -15.51 9.54 7.87
CA ALA A 85 -14.13 9.98 7.93
C ALA A 85 -13.91 11.42 7.40
N ASN A 86 -14.91 12.05 6.80
CA ASN A 86 -14.80 13.31 6.04
C ASN A 86 -13.72 13.24 4.94
N ARG A 87 -13.65 12.14 4.20
CA ARG A 87 -12.64 11.89 3.16
C ARG A 87 -13.22 11.72 1.76
N VAL A 88 -14.46 12.14 1.53
CA VAL A 88 -15.08 12.08 0.22
C VAL A 88 -14.54 13.20 -0.65
N SER A 89 -13.92 12.83 -1.76
CA SER A 89 -13.50 13.73 -2.82
C SER A 89 -13.42 12.95 -4.12
N GLN A 90 -13.30 13.67 -5.25
CA GLN A 90 -13.09 13.03 -6.55
C GLN A 90 -11.83 12.14 -6.53
N GLU A 91 -10.72 12.62 -5.97
CA GLU A 91 -9.45 11.88 -5.86
C GLU A 91 -9.57 10.58 -5.05
N THR A 92 -10.28 10.60 -3.92
CA THR A 92 -10.41 9.42 -3.05
C THR A 92 -11.33 8.37 -3.63
N VAL A 93 -12.38 8.79 -4.35
CA VAL A 93 -13.28 7.89 -5.07
C VAL A 93 -12.63 7.33 -6.34
N GLU A 94 -11.87 8.14 -7.08
CA GLU A 94 -11.08 7.65 -8.22
C GLU A 94 -10.07 6.59 -7.78
N GLY A 95 -9.34 6.83 -6.68
CA GLY A 95 -8.42 5.82 -6.14
C GLY A 95 -9.10 4.53 -5.65
N LEU A 96 -10.34 4.61 -5.16
CA LEU A 96 -11.17 3.41 -4.92
C LEU A 96 -11.52 2.73 -6.24
N SER A 97 -11.95 3.49 -7.24
CA SER A 97 -12.37 3.02 -8.56
C SER A 97 -11.24 2.27 -9.29
N GLU A 98 -9.99 2.71 -9.14
CA GLU A 98 -8.81 2.04 -9.67
C GLU A 98 -8.67 0.60 -9.17
N SER A 99 -9.03 0.33 -7.92
CA SER A 99 -9.01 -1.04 -7.38
C SER A 99 -10.05 -1.96 -8.02
N CYS A 100 -11.09 -1.40 -8.65
CA CYS A 100 -12.12 -2.14 -9.37
C CYS A 100 -11.79 -2.36 -10.87
N ALA A 101 -10.67 -1.82 -11.36
CA ALA A 101 -10.33 -1.84 -12.78
C ALA A 101 -10.15 -3.27 -13.33
N GLU A 102 -9.64 -4.21 -12.52
CA GLU A 102 -9.51 -5.63 -12.89
C GLU A 102 -10.87 -6.27 -13.23
N LEU A 103 -11.96 -5.74 -12.66
CA LEU A 103 -13.33 -6.18 -12.89
C LEU A 103 -14.02 -5.42 -14.02
N LYS A 104 -13.30 -4.54 -14.71
CA LYS A 104 -13.85 -3.61 -15.72
C LYS A 104 -15.02 -2.79 -15.17
N ARG A 105 -14.93 -2.43 -13.88
CA ARG A 105 -15.90 -1.60 -13.18
C ARG A 105 -15.25 -0.26 -12.88
N THR A 106 -16.01 0.80 -13.12
CA THR A 106 -15.64 2.16 -12.77
C THR A 106 -16.72 2.69 -11.86
N ILE A 107 -16.31 3.14 -10.68
CA ILE A 107 -17.16 3.84 -9.71
C ILE A 107 -16.90 5.34 -9.91
N THR A 108 -17.94 6.08 -10.27
CA THR A 108 -17.88 7.55 -10.31
C THR A 108 -18.22 8.16 -8.95
N LEU A 109 -17.90 9.45 -8.76
CA LEU A 109 -18.31 10.17 -7.55
C LEU A 109 -19.85 10.17 -7.38
N ASP A 110 -20.60 10.28 -8.47
CA ASP A 110 -22.06 10.25 -8.42
C ASP A 110 -22.59 8.86 -8.01
N ASP A 111 -22.00 7.77 -8.51
CA ASP A 111 -22.34 6.41 -8.09
C ASP A 111 -22.04 6.21 -6.60
N PHE A 112 -20.91 6.76 -6.14
CA PHE A 112 -20.48 6.68 -4.75
C PHE A 112 -21.44 7.44 -3.81
N GLU A 113 -21.85 8.65 -4.18
CA GLU A 113 -22.84 9.44 -3.44
C GLU A 113 -24.24 8.78 -3.47
N ALA A 114 -24.61 8.13 -4.57
CA ALA A 114 -25.82 7.32 -4.63
C ALA A 114 -25.75 6.12 -3.67
N ALA A 115 -24.60 5.45 -3.58
CA ALA A 115 -24.37 4.40 -2.61
C ALA A 115 -24.43 4.92 -1.17
N TYR A 116 -23.95 6.14 -0.90
CA TYR A 116 -24.10 6.79 0.41
C TYR A 116 -25.56 7.10 0.76
N LYS A 117 -26.38 7.51 -0.21
CA LYS A 117 -27.84 7.63 0.01
C LYS A 117 -28.48 6.29 0.39
N ASN A 118 -28.05 5.20 -0.25
CA ASN A 118 -28.50 3.85 0.14
C ASN A 118 -28.02 3.48 1.55
N TYR A 119 -26.80 3.83 1.92
CA TYR A 119 -26.30 3.64 3.28
C TYR A 119 -27.16 4.37 4.32
N THR A 120 -27.39 5.67 4.14
CA THR A 120 -28.15 6.47 5.10
C THR A 120 -29.61 6.05 5.24
N SER A 121 -30.20 5.43 4.20
CA SER A 121 -31.60 5.01 4.19
C SER A 121 -31.82 3.55 4.61
N LEU A 122 -30.88 2.65 4.29
CA LEU A 122 -31.06 1.20 4.45
C LEU A 122 -30.10 0.57 5.47
N ALA A 123 -29.06 1.28 5.92
CA ALA A 123 -28.08 0.68 6.82
C ALA A 123 -28.70 0.30 8.16
N LYS A 124 -28.38 -0.90 8.63
CA LYS A 124 -28.85 -1.44 9.91
C LYS A 124 -27.69 -1.62 10.87
N GLU A 125 -27.96 -1.42 12.16
CA GLU A 125 -27.01 -1.85 13.20
C GLU A 125 -26.90 -3.38 13.15
N THR A 126 -25.74 -3.92 13.49
CA THR A 126 -25.53 -5.38 13.49
C THR A 126 -26.46 -6.11 14.47
N SER A 127 -26.90 -5.43 15.54
CA SER A 127 -27.89 -5.93 16.49
C SER A 127 -29.29 -6.11 15.91
N ASP A 128 -29.63 -5.34 14.87
CA ASP A 128 -30.98 -5.31 14.29
C ASP A 128 -31.12 -6.31 13.14
N ILE A 129 -30.02 -6.95 12.75
CA ILE A 129 -29.98 -7.98 11.71
C ILE A 129 -30.24 -9.34 12.38
N LYS A 130 -31.37 -9.95 12.03
CA LYS A 130 -31.76 -11.27 12.55
C LYS A 130 -30.70 -12.32 12.21
N ASN A 131 -30.22 -13.05 13.23
CA ASN A 131 -29.18 -14.08 13.11
C ASN A 131 -27.86 -13.55 12.51
N PHE A 132 -27.50 -12.30 12.80
CA PHE A 132 -26.26 -11.71 12.32
C PHE A 132 -25.03 -12.56 12.70
N ASN A 133 -24.20 -12.82 11.70
CA ASN A 133 -22.90 -13.43 11.88
C ASN A 133 -21.91 -12.72 10.95
N ALA A 134 -20.88 -12.11 11.52
CA ALA A 134 -19.89 -11.34 10.77
C ALA A 134 -19.13 -12.14 9.71
N THR A 135 -19.14 -13.47 9.79
CA THR A 135 -18.48 -14.38 8.82
C THR A 135 -19.36 -14.78 7.64
N ILE A 136 -20.67 -14.51 7.70
CA ILE A 136 -21.64 -14.87 6.66
C ILE A 136 -21.97 -13.60 5.86
N PRO A 137 -22.03 -13.68 4.51
CA PRO A 137 -22.45 -12.56 3.68
C PRO A 137 -23.79 -11.97 4.13
N VAL A 138 -23.84 -10.65 4.32
CA VAL A 138 -25.06 -9.91 4.62
C VAL A 138 -25.58 -9.16 3.40
N ASP A 139 -26.90 -9.17 3.23
CA ASP A 139 -27.57 -8.57 2.06
C ASP A 139 -28.06 -7.14 2.32
N VAL A 140 -27.61 -6.50 3.40
CA VAL A 140 -27.99 -5.14 3.78
C VAL A 140 -26.76 -4.33 4.17
N PRO A 141 -26.73 -3.01 3.91
CA PRO A 141 -25.63 -2.17 4.37
C PRO A 141 -25.58 -2.18 5.91
N VAL A 142 -24.38 -2.12 6.46
CA VAL A 142 -24.18 -2.19 7.92
C VAL A 142 -23.74 -0.85 8.44
N LYS A 143 -24.44 -0.36 9.47
CA LYS A 143 -24.14 0.93 10.07
C LYS A 143 -22.83 0.84 10.85
N LEU A 144 -21.93 1.78 10.56
CA LEU A 144 -20.61 1.84 11.16
C LEU A 144 -20.60 2.79 12.36
N ASN A 145 -19.85 2.41 13.39
CA ASN A 145 -19.61 3.27 14.53
C ASN A 145 -18.57 4.36 14.17
N SER A 146 -18.96 5.63 14.26
CA SER A 146 -18.09 6.77 13.90
C SER A 146 -16.77 6.81 14.68
N SER A 147 -16.78 6.44 15.97
CA SER A 147 -15.56 6.38 16.79
C SER A 147 -14.62 5.28 16.33
N SER A 148 -15.16 4.14 15.90
CA SER A 148 -14.35 3.06 15.32
C SER A 148 -13.77 3.49 13.98
N VAL A 149 -14.58 4.07 13.08
CA VAL A 149 -14.09 4.59 11.79
C VAL A 149 -12.94 5.57 12.00
N LYS A 150 -13.10 6.54 12.91
CA LYS A 150 -12.05 7.50 13.24
C LYS A 150 -10.78 6.81 13.75
N LEU A 151 -10.90 5.86 14.67
CA LEU A 151 -9.76 5.12 15.21
C LEU A 151 -8.99 4.38 14.10
N TYR A 152 -9.69 3.70 13.19
CA TYR A 152 -9.06 2.99 12.07
C TYR A 152 -8.39 3.94 11.09
N ILE A 153 -9.03 5.07 10.80
CA ILE A 153 -8.47 6.11 9.94
C ILE A 153 -7.18 6.67 10.53
N ASP A 154 -7.19 7.06 11.81
CA ASP A 154 -6.03 7.60 12.51
C ASP A 154 -4.89 6.55 12.58
N ALA A 155 -5.23 5.29 12.82
CA ALA A 155 -4.26 4.19 12.87
C ALA A 155 -3.60 3.95 11.50
N TYR A 156 -4.35 3.96 10.40
CA TYR A 156 -3.81 3.77 9.06
C TYR A 156 -3.03 4.98 8.56
N ASP A 157 -3.44 6.20 8.92
CA ASP A 157 -2.66 7.40 8.65
C ASP A 157 -1.29 7.34 9.30
N GLN A 158 -1.22 6.89 10.56
CA GLN A 158 0.05 6.70 11.24
C GLN A 158 0.83 5.53 10.63
N PHE A 159 0.21 4.37 10.44
CA PHE A 159 0.92 3.18 9.97
C PHE A 159 1.47 3.37 8.55
N LEU A 160 0.61 3.72 7.58
CA LEU A 160 1.02 3.91 6.19
C LEU A 160 1.78 5.21 5.99
N GLY A 161 1.48 6.26 6.76
CA GLY A 161 2.27 7.48 6.77
C GLY A 161 3.72 7.24 7.20
N ASN A 162 3.90 6.60 8.36
CA ASN A 162 5.23 6.25 8.85
C ASN A 162 5.93 5.25 7.94
N TYR A 163 5.19 4.31 7.34
CA TYR A 163 5.76 3.37 6.37
C TYR A 163 6.32 4.12 5.14
N ASP A 164 5.51 4.99 4.53
CA ASP A 164 5.93 5.78 3.38
C ASP A 164 7.16 6.65 3.73
N ASP A 165 7.14 7.32 4.88
CA ASP A 165 8.24 8.18 5.33
C ASP A 165 9.51 7.38 5.67
N SER A 166 9.37 6.18 6.24
CA SER A 166 10.50 5.31 6.56
C SER A 166 11.30 4.92 5.31
N LEU A 167 10.64 4.76 4.16
CA LEU A 167 11.29 4.46 2.89
C LEU A 167 12.09 5.67 2.38
N TYR A 168 11.55 6.88 2.53
CA TYR A 168 12.29 8.10 2.22
C TYR A 168 13.54 8.23 3.10
N TYR A 169 13.41 8.07 4.42
CA TYR A 169 14.55 8.13 5.33
C TYR A 169 15.57 7.02 5.06
N GLY A 170 15.10 5.79 4.82
CA GLY A 170 15.95 4.66 4.43
C GLY A 170 16.73 4.93 3.15
N SER A 171 16.07 5.46 2.12
CA SER A 171 16.71 5.84 0.86
C SER A 171 17.76 6.95 1.05
N GLY A 172 17.50 7.93 1.93
CA GLY A 172 18.45 9.00 2.24
C GLY A 172 19.72 8.47 2.93
N VAL A 173 19.56 7.57 3.91
CA VAL A 173 20.70 6.94 4.61
C VAL A 173 21.53 6.07 3.66
N LEU A 174 20.86 5.27 2.80
CA LEU A 174 21.57 4.47 1.81
C LEU A 174 22.30 5.33 0.77
N GLY A 175 21.67 6.41 0.31
CA GLY A 175 22.29 7.37 -0.61
C GLY A 175 23.50 8.06 0.00
N TYR A 176 23.43 8.45 1.28
CA TYR A 176 24.55 9.02 2.02
C TYR A 176 25.74 8.04 2.06
N TRP A 177 25.53 6.80 2.48
CA TRP A 177 26.61 5.82 2.57
C TRP A 177 27.19 5.45 1.20
N ALA A 178 26.34 5.33 0.17
CA ALA A 178 26.79 5.11 -1.19
C ALA A 178 27.72 6.24 -1.68
N LEU A 179 27.39 7.50 -1.37
CA LEU A 179 28.24 8.65 -1.70
C LEU A 179 29.56 8.63 -0.94
N VAL A 180 29.55 8.30 0.36
CA VAL A 180 30.78 8.16 1.17
C VAL A 180 31.70 7.10 0.56
N PHE A 181 31.18 5.92 0.21
CA PHE A 181 31.96 4.87 -0.43
C PHE A 181 32.48 5.27 -1.81
N LEU A 182 31.70 6.03 -2.58
CA LEU A 182 32.13 6.55 -3.87
C LEU A 182 33.31 7.51 -3.71
N ILE A 183 33.26 8.45 -2.77
CA ILE A 183 34.35 9.38 -2.49
C ILE A 183 35.62 8.63 -2.08
N VAL A 184 35.50 7.68 -1.14
CA VAL A 184 36.63 6.85 -0.69
C VAL A 184 37.23 6.06 -1.86
N THR A 185 36.39 5.50 -2.74
CA THR A 185 36.83 4.78 -3.93
C THR A 185 37.62 5.71 -4.85
N VAL A 186 37.10 6.89 -5.15
CA VAL A 186 37.79 7.89 -6.00
C VAL A 186 39.14 8.29 -5.41
N VAL A 187 39.20 8.62 -4.11
CA VAL A 187 40.45 9.03 -3.44
C VAL A 187 41.50 7.91 -3.41
N ASN A 188 41.08 6.65 -3.23
CA ASN A 188 42.02 5.53 -3.26
C ASN A 188 42.51 5.25 -4.68
N TRP A 189 41.65 5.39 -5.69
CA TRP A 189 42.04 5.21 -7.09
C TRP A 189 42.96 6.33 -7.60
N THR A 190 42.78 7.58 -7.17
CA THR A 190 43.68 8.68 -7.56
C THR A 190 45.11 8.47 -7.07
N LYS A 191 45.30 7.93 -5.85
CA LYS A 191 46.63 7.55 -5.31
C LYS A 191 47.32 6.46 -6.13
N ILE A 192 46.55 5.57 -6.73
CA ILE A 192 47.06 4.47 -7.55
C ILE A 192 47.46 4.96 -8.95
N ILE A 193 46.62 5.79 -9.57
CA ILE A 193 46.79 6.24 -10.96
C ILE A 193 47.87 7.33 -11.07
N SER A 194 47.97 8.20 -10.07
CA SER A 194 49.01 9.23 -9.99
C SER A 194 49.83 9.04 -8.71
N PRO A 195 50.78 8.11 -8.70
CA PRO A 195 51.71 7.93 -7.60
C PRO A 195 52.77 9.05 -7.67
N GLY A 196 52.39 10.25 -7.22
CA GLY A 196 53.30 11.34 -6.91
C GLY A 196 53.81 11.22 -5.49
#